data_AF-A0A1E5KXA9-F1
#
_entry.id   AF-A0A1E5KXA9-F1
#
_cell.length_a   1.000
_cell.length_b   1.000
_cell.length_c   1.000
_cell.angle_alpha   90.00
_cell.angle_beta   90.00
_cell.angle_gamma   90.00
#
_symmetry.space_group_name_H-M   'P 1'
#
loop_
_entity.id
_entity.type
_entity.pdbx_description
1 polymer ?
#
loop_
_entity_poly.entity_id
_entity_poly.type
_entity_poly.pdbx_seq_one_letter_code
_entity_poly.pdbx_strand_id
1 'polypeptide(L)' 'MQGEIEKHWLDCSLYFVSFSVCNPSCKDGIYKIVKQIVVREGITEEEVIEIVKTKFHNVISIEYVDLFNDDVLFLKE' A
#
# COMPACT_ATOMS: atom_id res chain seq x y z
N MET A 1 7.76 -15.36 -30.08
CA MET A 1 8.74 -14.82 -29.11
C MET A 1 8.11 -13.92 -28.06
N GLN A 2 7.20 -12.99 -28.39
CA GLN A 2 6.48 -12.18 -27.37
C GLN A 2 5.74 -13.03 -26.31
N GLY A 3 5.00 -14.07 -26.73
CA GLY A 3 4.19 -14.89 -25.81
C GLY A 3 4.93 -15.84 -24.85
N GLU A 4 6.26 -15.96 -24.92
CA GLU A 4 7.02 -16.68 -23.88
C GLU A 4 7.46 -15.73 -22.76
N ILE A 5 7.81 -14.48 -23.10
CA ILE A 5 8.22 -13.47 -22.13
C ILE A 5 7.06 -13.14 -21.19
N GLU A 6 5.84 -12.96 -21.72
CA GLU A 6 4.65 -12.62 -20.92
C GLU A 6 4.33 -13.64 -19.81
N LYS A 7 4.73 -14.92 -19.97
CA LYS A 7 4.54 -15.95 -18.93
C LYS A 7 5.42 -15.73 -17.70
N HIS A 8 6.42 -14.88 -17.80
CA HIS A 8 7.36 -14.55 -16.72
C HIS A 8 7.02 -13.22 -16.03
N TRP A 9 5.96 -12.52 -16.47
CA TRP A 9 5.56 -11.22 -15.94
C TRP A 9 4.24 -11.39 -15.18
N LEU A 10 4.10 -10.62 -14.11
CA LEU A 10 2.86 -10.51 -13.35
C LEU A 10 2.50 -9.04 -13.30
N ASP A 11 1.30 -8.72 -13.76
CA ASP A 11 0.76 -7.38 -13.66
C ASP A 11 0.54 -7.03 -12.18
N CYS A 12 1.02 -5.86 -11.80
CA CYS A 12 1.03 -5.40 -10.42
C CYS A 12 0.51 -3.97 -10.34
N SER A 13 -0.17 -3.67 -9.23
CA SER A 13 -0.54 -2.31 -8.83
C SER A 13 0.39 -1.83 -7.72
N LEU A 14 0.72 -0.54 -7.72
CA LEU A 14 1.54 0.10 -6.70
C LEU A 14 0.66 1.03 -5.86
N TYR A 15 0.66 0.85 -4.54
CA TYR A 15 -0.08 1.68 -3.60
C TYR A 15 0.85 2.47 -2.69
N PHE A 16 0.49 3.70 -2.38
CA PHE A 16 1.05 4.47 -1.27
C PHE A 16 0.17 4.30 -0.05
N VAL A 17 0.74 3.79 1.04
CA VAL A 17 0.01 3.48 2.26
C VAL A 17 0.64 4.23 3.42
N SER A 18 -0.18 4.98 4.15
CA SER A 18 0.15 5.55 5.45
C SER A 18 -0.67 4.88 6.54
N PHE A 19 0.01 4.40 7.57
CA PHE A 19 -0.66 3.83 8.74
C PHE A 19 0.14 4.05 10.01
N SER A 20 -0.57 4.05 11.15
CA SER A 20 0.03 4.16 12.47
C SER A 20 0.05 2.81 13.17
N VAL A 21 1.17 2.49 13.81
CA VAL A 21 1.35 1.29 14.62
C VAL A 21 1.71 1.66 16.05
N CYS A 22 1.46 0.73 16.97
CA CYS A 22 1.91 0.86 18.36
C CYS A 22 2.39 -0.48 18.88
N ASN A 23 3.53 -0.49 19.58
CA ASN A 23 3.97 -1.72 20.22
C ASN A 23 2.91 -2.24 21.21
N PRO A 24 2.88 -3.56 21.51
CA PRO A 24 1.82 -4.16 22.34
C PRO A 24 1.61 -3.51 23.71
N SER A 25 2.63 -2.82 24.23
CA SER A 25 2.57 -2.11 25.50
C SER A 25 2.11 -0.65 25.37
N CYS A 26 2.10 -0.10 24.16
CA CYS A 26 1.97 1.32 23.83
C CYS A 26 2.80 2.31 24.65
N LYS A 27 3.84 1.81 25.32
CA LYS A 27 4.72 2.62 26.17
C LYS A 27 5.69 3.47 25.36
N ASP A 28 6.09 2.97 24.19
CA ASP A 28 7.06 3.64 23.31
C ASP A 28 6.38 4.70 22.40
N GLY A 29 5.05 4.81 22.46
CA GLY A 29 4.26 5.72 21.66
C GLY A 29 3.72 5.12 20.36
N ILE A 30 3.08 5.99 19.57
CA ILE A 30 2.49 5.67 18.27
C ILE A 30 3.48 6.08 17.19
N TYR A 31 3.74 5.18 16.24
CA TYR A 31 4.65 5.40 15.13
C TYR A 31 3.89 5.44 13.82
N LYS A 32 4.16 6.47 13.02
CA LYS A 32 3.63 6.58 11.66
C LYS A 32 4.56 5.87 10.68
N ILE A 33 3.99 5.04 9.82
CA ILE A 33 4.67 4.32 8.75
C ILE A 33 4.09 4.79 7.42
N VAL A 34 4.98 5.15 6.48
CA VAL A 34 4.62 5.48 5.09
C VAL A 34 5.41 4.58 4.17
N LYS A 35 4.73 3.76 3.36
CA LYS A 35 5.35 2.78 2.48
C LYS A 35 4.64 2.64 1.16
N GLN A 36 5.41 2.24 0.16
CA GLN A 36 4.91 1.75 -1.12
C GLN A 36 4.66 0.25 -1.00
N ILE A 37 3.49 -0.22 -1.43
CA ILE A 37 3.10 -1.63 -1.42
C ILE A 37 2.79 -2.05 -2.85
N VAL A 38 3.49 -3.09 -3.32
CA VAL A 38 3.19 -3.73 -4.61
C VAL A 38 2.25 -4.91 -4.35
N VAL A 39 1.11 -4.90 -5.02
CA VAL A 39 0.12 -5.98 -5.00
C VAL A 39 -0.17 -6.44 -6.42
N ARG A 40 -0.84 -7.58 -6.57
CA ARG A 40 -1.31 -8.02 -7.89
C ARG A 40 -2.28 -6.99 -8.47
N GLU A 41 -2.33 -6.89 -9.79
CA GLU A 41 -3.32 -6.07 -10.46
C GLU A 41 -4.76 -6.47 -10.06
N GLY A 42 -5.67 -5.50 -10.02
CA GLY A 42 -7.09 -5.69 -9.73
C GLY A 42 -7.46 -5.71 -8.25
N ILE A 43 -6.47 -5.61 -7.35
CA ILE A 43 -6.71 -5.44 -5.91
C ILE A 43 -7.19 -4.02 -5.64
N THR A 44 -8.23 -3.84 -4.81
CA THR A 44 -8.77 -2.50 -4.46
C THR A 44 -8.07 -1.87 -3.25
N GLU A 45 -8.31 -0.58 -3.01
CA GLU A 45 -7.81 0.12 -1.81
C GLU A 45 -8.30 -0.54 -0.51
N GLU A 46 -9.57 -0.97 -0.46
CA GLU A 46 -10.13 -1.67 0.69
C GLU A 46 -9.44 -3.02 0.94
N GLU A 47 -9.12 -3.76 -0.12
CA GLU A 47 -8.39 -5.02 0.01
C GLU A 47 -6.95 -4.79 0.50
N VAL A 48 -6.28 -3.72 0.04
CA VAL A 48 -4.96 -3.32 0.56
C VAL A 48 -5.03 -2.99 2.05
N ILE A 49 -6.06 -2.27 2.50
CA ILE A 49 -6.31 -1.98 3.93
C ILE A 49 -6.37 -3.29 4.72
N GLU A 50 -7.15 -4.26 4.27
CA GLU A 50 -7.31 -5.54 4.96
C GLU A 50 -6.02 -6.37 4.94
N ILE A 51 -5.25 -6.34 3.85
CA ILE A 51 -3.90 -6.95 3.78
C ILE A 51 -3.00 -6.36 4.85
N VAL A 52 -2.95 -5.03 4.99
CA VAL A 52 -2.09 -4.35 5.97
C VAL A 52 -2.50 -4.72 7.39
N LYS A 53 -3.79 -4.63 7.74
CA LYS A 53 -4.29 -5.01 9.08
C LYS A 53 -4.03 -6.48 9.40
N THR A 54 -4.20 -7.37 8.42
CA THR A 54 -3.99 -8.81 8.61
C THR A 54 -2.52 -9.16 8.76
N LYS A 55 -1.61 -8.47 8.04
CA LYS A 55 -0.16 -8.69 8.14
C LYS A 55 0.45 -8.08 9.40
N PHE A 56 -0.07 -6.95 9.86
CA PHE A 56 0.49 -6.19 10.97
C PHE A 56 -0.54 -6.03 12.08
N HIS A 57 -0.50 -6.92 13.05
CA HIS A 57 -1.46 -6.96 14.18
C HIS A 57 -1.39 -5.75 15.12
N ASN A 58 -0.38 -4.90 14.96
CA ASN A 58 -0.13 -3.73 15.79
C ASN A 58 -0.52 -2.41 15.10
N VAL A 59 -1.21 -2.49 13.96
CA VAL A 59 -1.81 -1.33 13.28
C VAL A 59 -2.99 -0.81 14.09
N ILE A 60 -3.00 0.49 14.35
CA ILE A 60 -4.10 1.19 15.03
C ILE A 60 -5.02 1.86 14.01
N SER A 61 -4.43 2.54 13.03
CA SER A 61 -5.16 3.30 12.02
C SER A 61 -4.46 3.20 10.68
N ILE A 62 -5.25 3.18 9.62
CA ILE A 62 -4.80 3.49 8.27
C ILE A 62 -5.23 4.93 7.99
N GLU A 63 -4.29 5.80 7.62
CA GLU A 63 -4.61 7.21 7.33
C GLU A 63 -4.99 7.41 5.86
N TYR A 64 -4.28 6.77 4.94
CA TYR A 64 -4.64 6.75 3.51
C TYR A 64 -4.04 5.54 2.80
N VAL A 65 -4.69 5.14 1.72
CA VAL A 65 -4.26 4.14 0.75
C VAL A 65 -4.59 4.69 -0.61
N ASP A 66 -3.58 5.07 -1.38
CA ASP A 66 -3.78 5.68 -2.69
C ASP A 66 -3.10 4.82 -3.76
N LEU A 67 -3.86 4.45 -4.78
CA LEU A 67 -3.29 3.82 -5.98
C LEU A 67 -2.38 4.82 -6.69
N PHE A 68 -1.16 4.39 -7.01
CA PHE A 68 -0.29 5.16 -7.89
C PHE A 68 -0.80 5.06 -9.33
N ASN A 69 -1.59 6.06 -9.72
CA ASN A 69 -1.95 6.31 -11.10
C ASN A 69 -1.03 7.40 -11.65
N ASP A 70 -0.48 7.22 -12.85
CA ASP A 70 0.46 8.15 -13.51
C ASP A 70 -0.15 9.54 -13.85
N ASP A 71 -1.39 9.81 -13.44
CA ASP A 71 -2.07 11.08 -13.65
C ASP A 71 -1.65 12.12 -12.60
N VAL A 72 -0.49 12.75 -12.83
CA VAL A 72 0.00 13.87 -12.04
C VAL A 72 -0.54 15.21 -12.55
N LEU A 73 -1.15 15.99 -11.66
CA LEU A 73 -1.65 17.34 -11.92
C LEU A 73 -0.60 18.39 -11.50
N PHE A 74 -0.19 19.24 -12.44
CA PHE A 74 0.61 20.43 -12.16
C PHE A 74 -0.30 21.60 -11.78
N LEU A 75 -0.19 22.09 -10.54
CA LEU A 75 -0.86 23.32 -10.11
C LEU A 75 -0.03 24.54 -10.58
N LYS A 76 -0.65 25.43 -11.36
CA LYS A 76 -0.07 26.75 -11.67
C LYS A 76 -0.32 27.73 -10.53
N GLU A 77 0.69 28.54 -10.23
CA GLU A 77 0.60 29.74 -9.38
C GLU A 77 -0.37 30.79 -9.95
#